data_AF-A0A940FNU6-F1
#
_entry.id   AF-A0A940FNU6-F1
#
_cell.length_a   1.000
_cell.length_b   1.000
_cell.length_c   1.000
_cell.angle_alpha   90.00
_cell.angle_beta   90.00
_cell.angle_gamma   90.00
#
_symmetry.space_group_name_H-M   'P 1'
#
loop_
_entity.id
_entity.type
_entity.pdbx_description
1 polymer ?
#
loop_
_entity_poly.entity_id
_entity_poly.type
_entity_poly.pdbx_seq_one_letter_code
_entity_poly.pdbx_strand_id
1 'polypeptide(L)'
;MWDVWGVSRASGWEVNMQIKLAILAAGAAFAVSSAPAQAAACLAGTYNSVASTGTAQTTDVTPNASACVGYINGATIFNNSGDVDTVKAMLTALGFDWTGIDFGALYSDPGSKLSGLSGATSLSFGDAPMLFGDVVVGIHWGGQGGGRNAIYKIHLDTPTSSLTILGQNPGGSSDATLFGSTQLAVPEPESWTLLVGGFAAAGGFMRRRKARIARLSA
;
A
#
# COMPACT_ATOMS: atom_id res chain seq x y z
N MET A 1 65.34 -12.46 -62.75
CA MET A 1 64.55 -13.71 -62.74
C MET A 1 64.09 -13.91 -61.30
N TRP A 2 62.84 -13.48 -61.02
CA TRP A 2 61.98 -13.70 -59.83
C TRP A 2 62.49 -13.13 -58.49
N ASP A 3 61.89 -12.04 -57.97
CA ASP A 3 60.73 -12.00 -57.03
C ASP A 3 61.14 -12.53 -55.62
N VAL A 4 61.01 -11.84 -54.48
CA VAL A 4 59.77 -11.42 -53.80
C VAL A 4 60.14 -10.63 -52.52
N TRP A 5 59.46 -9.51 -52.30
CA TRP A 5 58.91 -8.92 -51.05
C TRP A 5 59.68 -8.93 -49.72
N GLY A 6 59.74 -7.74 -49.12
CA GLY A 6 60.17 -7.52 -47.75
C GLY A 6 59.09 -7.76 -46.68
N VAL A 7 59.53 -7.77 -45.43
CA VAL A 7 58.71 -7.51 -44.24
C VAL A 7 59.55 -6.74 -43.21
N SER A 8 58.92 -5.69 -42.71
CA SER A 8 59.32 -4.70 -41.73
C SER A 8 59.71 -5.32 -40.39
N ARG A 9 60.77 -4.79 -39.78
CA ARG A 9 61.06 -5.00 -38.36
C ARG A 9 60.05 -4.20 -37.53
N ALA A 10 59.09 -4.88 -36.91
CA ALA A 10 58.37 -4.34 -35.76
C ALA A 10 59.10 -4.80 -34.49
N SER A 11 59.60 -3.82 -33.75
CA SER A 11 60.02 -3.94 -32.35
C SER A 11 58.88 -4.60 -31.54
N GLY A 12 59.16 -5.48 -30.57
CA GLY A 12 59.39 -5.08 -29.18
C GLY A 12 58.41 -3.97 -28.81
N TRP A 13 57.44 -4.12 -27.93
CA TRP A 13 57.56 -4.23 -26.49
C TRP A 13 56.11 -4.53 -26.04
N GLU A 14 55.85 -5.71 -25.49
CA GLU A 14 55.47 -5.88 -24.09
C GLU A 14 53.95 -5.95 -23.84
N VAL A 15 53.63 -7.00 -23.07
CA VAL A 15 52.39 -7.26 -22.32
C VAL A 15 51.14 -7.67 -23.12
N ASN A 16 51.25 -8.85 -23.73
CA ASN A 16 50.11 -9.73 -24.00
C ASN A 16 49.57 -10.27 -22.65
N MET A 17 48.80 -9.46 -21.92
CA MET A 17 48.11 -9.90 -20.70
C MET A 17 46.91 -10.75 -21.13
N GLN A 18 47.13 -12.06 -21.25
CA GLN A 18 46.05 -13.03 -21.42
C GLN A 18 45.16 -13.02 -20.17
N ILE A 19 44.11 -12.19 -20.21
CA ILE A 19 42.99 -12.25 -19.27
C ILE A 19 42.24 -13.54 -19.57
N LYS A 20 42.63 -14.61 -18.87
CA LYS A 20 41.87 -15.85 -18.77
C LYS A 20 40.58 -15.54 -18.00
N LEU A 21 39.53 -15.20 -18.75
CA LEU A 21 38.19 -15.00 -18.21
C LEU A 21 37.58 -16.38 -17.91
N ALA A 22 37.81 -16.88 -16.70
CA ALA A 22 37.06 -18.01 -16.16
C ALA A 22 35.65 -17.51 -15.78
N ILE A 23 34.70 -17.62 -16.71
CA ILE A 23 33.28 -17.44 -16.41
C ILE A 23 32.82 -18.71 -15.68
N LEU A 24 32.91 -18.69 -14.35
CA LEU A 24 32.30 -19.70 -13.49
C LEU A 24 30.78 -19.50 -13.57
N ALA A 25 30.09 -20.52 -14.09
CA ALA A 25 28.64 -20.62 -14.06
C ALA A 25 28.15 -20.68 -12.60
N ALA A 26 27.52 -19.61 -12.14
CA ALA A 26 26.71 -19.59 -10.92
C ALA A 26 25.32 -19.06 -11.27
N GLY A 27 24.60 -19.81 -12.11
CA GLY A 27 23.16 -19.64 -12.27
C GLY A 27 22.46 -20.27 -11.07
N ALA A 28 22.35 -19.52 -9.99
CA ALA A 28 21.53 -19.92 -8.84
C ALA A 28 20.08 -20.05 -9.31
N ALA A 29 19.55 -21.28 -9.26
CA ALA A 29 18.15 -21.55 -9.45
C ALA A 29 17.36 -20.90 -8.32
N PHE A 30 16.71 -19.77 -8.60
CA PHE A 30 15.65 -19.25 -7.75
C PHE A 30 14.43 -20.15 -7.90
N ALA A 31 14.42 -21.27 -7.16
CA ALA A 31 13.21 -21.99 -6.87
C ALA A 31 12.38 -21.12 -5.92
N VAL A 32 11.54 -20.27 -6.50
CA VAL A 32 10.50 -19.55 -5.75
C VAL A 32 9.53 -20.62 -5.28
N SER A 33 9.70 -21.09 -4.04
CA SER A 33 8.69 -21.93 -3.39
C SER A 33 7.45 -21.05 -3.20
N SER A 34 6.50 -21.17 -4.12
CA SER A 34 5.16 -20.63 -3.96
C SER A 34 4.49 -21.38 -2.82
N ALA A 35 4.73 -20.92 -1.59
CA ALA A 35 3.93 -21.35 -0.46
C ALA A 35 2.47 -21.07 -0.80
N PRO A 36 1.56 -22.06 -0.69
CA PRO A 36 0.15 -21.78 -0.86
C PRO A 36 -0.22 -20.71 0.15
N ALA A 37 -0.82 -19.61 -0.33
CA ALA A 37 -1.41 -18.57 0.50
C ALA A 37 -2.58 -19.21 1.27
N GLN A 38 -2.25 -19.85 2.38
CA GLN A 38 -3.23 -20.32 3.34
C GLN A 38 -3.96 -19.07 3.82
N ALA A 39 -5.25 -19.00 3.56
CA ALA A 39 -6.11 -17.92 4.03
C ALA A 39 -5.93 -17.80 5.55
N ALA A 40 -5.21 -16.77 5.99
CA ALA A 40 -5.01 -16.53 7.40
C ALA A 40 -6.39 -16.27 8.00
N ALA A 41 -6.79 -17.12 8.94
CA ALA A 41 -8.00 -16.90 9.70
C ALA A 41 -7.84 -15.60 10.50
N CYS A 42 -8.85 -14.74 10.45
CA CYS A 42 -8.87 -13.52 11.25
C CYS A 42 -8.78 -13.87 12.74
N LEU A 43 -8.27 -12.94 13.55
CA LEU A 43 -8.30 -13.12 15.00
C LEU A 43 -9.75 -13.14 15.48
N ALA A 44 -10.20 -14.29 15.96
CA ALA A 44 -11.41 -14.42 16.77
C ALA A 44 -11.04 -14.10 18.21
N GLY A 45 -11.35 -12.88 18.65
CA GLY A 45 -11.12 -12.43 20.03
C GLY A 45 -12.43 -12.21 20.79
N THR A 46 -12.35 -12.23 22.11
CA THR A 46 -13.37 -11.63 22.99
C THR A 46 -12.96 -10.18 23.24
N TYR A 47 -13.79 -9.23 22.80
CA TYR A 47 -13.50 -7.80 22.95
C TYR A 47 -14.53 -7.20 23.87
N ASN A 48 -14.07 -6.59 24.96
CA ASN A 48 -14.84 -5.84 25.95
C ASN A 48 -16.31 -6.30 26.12
N SER A 49 -16.50 -7.57 26.50
CA SER A 49 -17.79 -8.23 26.80
C SER A 49 -18.63 -8.74 25.62
N VAL A 50 -18.12 -8.65 24.39
CA VAL A 50 -18.89 -9.08 23.22
C VAL A 50 -18.24 -10.30 22.57
N ALA A 51 -18.98 -11.41 22.57
CA ALA A 51 -18.55 -12.65 21.97
C ALA A 51 -18.53 -12.51 20.43
N SER A 52 -17.44 -12.97 19.83
CA SER A 52 -17.38 -13.23 18.39
C SER A 52 -18.31 -14.41 18.06
N THR A 53 -19.18 -14.25 17.07
CA THR A 53 -20.14 -15.29 16.61
C THR A 53 -19.72 -15.99 15.32
N GLY A 54 -18.46 -15.80 14.93
CA GLY A 54 -17.82 -16.48 13.81
C GLY A 54 -16.44 -15.90 13.54
N THR A 55 -15.69 -16.52 12.64
CA THR A 55 -14.38 -16.01 12.24
C THR A 55 -14.54 -15.23 10.95
N ALA A 56 -14.27 -13.92 10.98
CA ALA A 56 -14.07 -13.18 9.73
C ALA A 56 -12.98 -13.87 8.90
N GLN A 57 -12.93 -13.63 7.59
CA GLN A 57 -11.87 -14.16 6.74
C GLN A 57 -11.16 -13.06 5.97
N THR A 58 -9.85 -13.22 5.78
CA THR A 58 -9.05 -12.32 4.95
C THR A 58 -9.54 -12.25 3.50
N THR A 59 -10.26 -13.28 3.06
CA THR A 59 -10.87 -13.40 1.73
C THR A 59 -12.26 -12.77 1.62
N ASP A 60 -12.80 -12.16 2.68
CA ASP A 60 -14.12 -11.48 2.64
C ASP A 60 -14.09 -10.18 1.84
N VAL A 61 -12.90 -9.68 1.48
CA VAL A 61 -12.70 -8.43 0.75
C VAL A 61 -11.69 -8.63 -0.38
N THR A 62 -11.76 -7.78 -1.40
CA THR A 62 -10.79 -7.73 -2.50
C THR A 62 -10.23 -6.32 -2.67
N PRO A 63 -8.90 -6.17 -2.72
CA PRO A 63 -7.88 -7.22 -2.49
C PRO A 63 -7.98 -7.88 -1.12
N ASN A 64 -7.54 -9.14 -1.00
CA ASN A 64 -7.61 -9.87 0.27
C ASN A 64 -6.97 -9.06 1.39
N ALA A 65 -7.61 -9.04 2.55
CA ALA A 65 -7.07 -8.38 3.73
C ALA A 65 -5.76 -9.05 4.16
N SER A 66 -4.78 -8.25 4.60
CA SER A 66 -3.56 -8.74 5.22
C SER A 66 -3.79 -9.19 6.66
N ALA A 67 -4.76 -8.57 7.34
CA ALA A 67 -5.22 -8.96 8.67
C ALA A 67 -6.68 -8.53 8.88
N CYS A 68 -7.34 -9.14 9.84
CA CYS A 68 -8.74 -8.86 10.13
C CYS A 68 -9.10 -9.35 11.52
N VAL A 69 -10.13 -8.71 12.08
CA VAL A 69 -10.67 -8.98 13.41
C VAL A 69 -12.18 -8.83 13.32
N GLY A 70 -12.97 -9.78 13.81
CA GLY A 70 -14.39 -9.49 13.96
C GLY A 70 -15.38 -10.65 14.03
N TYR A 71 -16.50 -10.39 13.37
CA TYR A 71 -17.85 -10.94 13.60
C TYR A 71 -18.30 -10.83 15.04
N ILE A 72 -18.07 -9.65 15.62
CA ILE A 72 -18.59 -9.29 16.92
C ILE A 72 -20.07 -8.92 16.75
N ASN A 73 -20.94 -9.52 17.57
CA ASN A 73 -22.37 -9.21 17.59
C ASN A 73 -22.62 -7.78 18.07
N GLY A 74 -23.63 -7.12 17.52
CA GLY A 74 -24.07 -5.81 18.02
C GLY A 74 -24.31 -4.84 16.88
N ALA A 75 -25.43 -4.15 16.92
CA ALA A 75 -25.92 -3.38 15.78
C ALA A 75 -25.17 -2.05 15.54
N THR A 76 -24.20 -1.69 16.38
CA THR A 76 -23.81 -0.27 16.51
C THR A 76 -22.33 0.01 16.75
N ILE A 77 -21.42 -0.95 16.55
CA ILE A 77 -19.99 -0.71 16.82
C ILE A 77 -19.44 0.48 16.00
N PHE A 78 -20.06 0.82 14.87
CA PHE A 78 -19.71 1.97 14.03
C PHE A 78 -20.77 3.10 14.00
N ASN A 79 -21.73 3.08 14.93
CA ASN A 79 -22.85 4.03 14.93
C ASN A 79 -23.17 4.65 16.30
N ASN A 80 -22.46 4.27 17.37
CA ASN A 80 -22.65 4.85 18.70
C ASN A 80 -21.31 5.00 19.44
N SER A 81 -21.13 6.11 20.15
CA SER A 81 -19.95 6.41 20.97
C SER A 81 -19.71 5.43 22.12
N GLY A 82 -20.70 4.61 22.49
CA GLY A 82 -20.59 3.59 23.55
C GLY A 82 -19.69 2.40 23.20
N ASP A 83 -19.46 2.12 21.92
CA ASP A 83 -18.71 0.94 21.46
C ASP A 83 -17.28 1.28 20.99
N VAL A 84 -16.84 2.53 21.18
CA VAL A 84 -15.53 3.03 20.75
C VAL A 84 -14.38 2.24 21.38
N ASP A 85 -14.54 1.79 22.63
CA ASP A 85 -13.49 1.00 23.29
C ASP A 85 -13.35 -0.40 22.69
N THR A 86 -14.45 -0.98 22.20
CA THR A 86 -14.42 -2.23 21.42
C THR A 86 -13.70 -2.00 20.08
N VAL A 87 -14.00 -0.91 19.38
CA VAL A 87 -13.30 -0.54 18.14
C VAL A 87 -11.81 -0.35 18.38
N LYS A 88 -11.41 0.40 19.41
CA LYS A 88 -10.00 0.60 19.77
C LYS A 88 -9.31 -0.73 20.07
N ALA A 89 -9.96 -1.65 20.76
CA ALA A 89 -9.40 -2.97 21.04
C ALA A 89 -9.19 -3.78 19.75
N MET A 90 -10.15 -3.73 18.81
CA MET A 90 -10.01 -4.38 17.50
C MET A 90 -8.91 -3.75 16.65
N LEU A 91 -8.82 -2.41 16.60
CA LEU A 91 -7.77 -1.68 15.90
C LEU A 91 -6.38 -1.99 16.48
N THR A 92 -6.28 -2.03 17.81
CA THR A 92 -5.04 -2.41 18.51
C THR A 92 -4.64 -3.85 18.17
N ALA A 93 -5.59 -4.79 18.08
CA ALA A 93 -5.32 -6.17 17.68
C ALA A 93 -4.83 -6.30 16.23
N LEU A 94 -5.17 -5.34 15.36
CA LEU A 94 -4.63 -5.22 14.00
C LEU A 94 -3.28 -4.49 13.93
N GLY A 95 -2.76 -4.01 15.07
CA GLY A 95 -1.56 -3.18 15.14
C GLY A 95 -1.76 -1.80 14.52
N PHE A 96 -3.00 -1.31 14.45
CA PHE A 96 -3.31 0.03 13.94
C PHE A 96 -3.28 1.05 15.09
N ASP A 97 -2.54 2.13 14.89
CA ASP A 97 -2.50 3.25 15.82
C ASP A 97 -3.72 4.16 15.61
N TRP A 98 -4.63 4.14 16.57
CA TRP A 98 -5.84 4.96 16.56
C TRP A 98 -5.66 6.28 17.32
N THR A 99 -4.46 6.59 17.83
CA THR A 99 -4.23 7.84 18.55
C THR A 99 -4.48 9.04 17.64
N GLY A 100 -5.23 10.02 18.15
CA GLY A 100 -5.61 11.21 17.39
C GLY A 100 -6.87 11.06 16.52
N ILE A 101 -7.50 9.88 16.44
CA ILE A 101 -8.80 9.72 15.79
C ILE A 101 -9.92 10.26 16.69
N ASP A 102 -10.64 11.27 16.19
CA ASP A 102 -11.94 11.68 16.75
C ASP A 102 -13.03 10.80 16.13
N PHE A 103 -13.43 9.74 16.87
CA PHE A 103 -14.47 8.82 16.42
C PHE A 103 -15.84 9.50 16.23
N GLY A 104 -16.14 10.57 16.98
CA GLY A 104 -17.38 11.32 16.82
C GLY A 104 -17.41 12.02 15.45
N ALA A 105 -16.33 12.71 15.11
CA ALA A 105 -16.16 13.32 13.80
C ALA A 105 -16.16 12.27 12.68
N LEU A 106 -15.41 11.17 12.86
CA LEU A 106 -15.31 10.06 11.90
C LEU A 106 -16.68 9.46 11.54
N TYR A 107 -17.54 9.24 12.54
CA TYR A 107 -18.86 8.65 12.32
C TYR A 107 -19.91 9.64 11.78
N SER A 108 -19.56 10.92 11.70
CA SER A 108 -20.39 11.97 11.09
C SER A 108 -19.91 12.40 9.71
N ASP A 109 -18.70 12.00 9.32
CA ASP A 109 -18.08 12.35 8.05
C ASP A 109 -18.54 11.41 6.91
N PRO A 110 -19.26 11.91 5.89
CA PRO A 110 -19.67 11.09 4.74
C PRO A 110 -18.49 10.59 3.90
N GLY A 111 -17.32 11.23 4.00
CA GLY A 111 -16.09 10.78 3.35
C GLY A 111 -15.53 9.50 3.98
N SER A 112 -15.66 9.37 5.30
CA SER A 112 -15.10 8.25 6.06
C SER A 112 -16.13 7.20 6.46
N LYS A 113 -17.43 7.53 6.48
CA LYS A 113 -18.50 6.59 6.81
C LYS A 113 -19.54 6.48 5.69
N LEU A 114 -19.78 5.25 5.28
CA LEU A 114 -20.85 4.88 4.36
C LEU A 114 -22.00 4.28 5.15
N SER A 115 -23.21 4.74 4.89
CA SER A 115 -24.42 4.24 5.53
C SER A 115 -25.49 3.85 4.53
N GLY A 116 -26.36 2.91 4.91
CA GLY A 116 -27.47 2.46 4.08
C GLY A 116 -27.04 1.63 2.87
N LEU A 117 -25.94 0.90 2.99
CA LEU A 117 -25.33 0.13 1.89
C LEU A 117 -26.26 -0.93 1.28
N SER A 118 -27.29 -1.38 2.00
CA SER A 118 -28.34 -2.26 1.46
C SER A 118 -27.81 -3.53 0.77
N GLY A 119 -26.70 -4.08 1.27
CA GLY A 119 -26.01 -5.23 0.68
C GLY A 119 -25.00 -4.91 -0.41
N ALA A 120 -24.58 -3.65 -0.57
CA ALA A 120 -23.58 -3.26 -1.55
C ALA A 120 -22.28 -4.04 -1.39
N THR A 121 -21.76 -4.56 -2.50
CA THR A 121 -20.48 -5.27 -2.57
C THR A 121 -19.33 -4.36 -2.98
N SER A 122 -19.59 -3.07 -3.25
CA SER A 122 -18.56 -2.08 -3.55
C SER A 122 -18.69 -0.92 -2.57
N LEU A 123 -17.58 -0.60 -1.90
CA LEU A 123 -17.45 0.48 -0.95
C LEU A 123 -16.65 1.60 -1.61
N SER A 124 -17.26 2.76 -1.80
CA SER A 124 -16.57 3.95 -2.33
C SER A 124 -16.71 5.10 -1.33
N PHE A 125 -15.58 5.49 -0.77
CA PHE A 125 -15.45 6.57 0.21
C PHE A 125 -15.26 7.89 -0.55
N GLY A 126 -16.34 8.40 -1.15
CA GLY A 126 -16.30 9.37 -2.26
C GLY A 126 -15.50 10.66 -2.00
N ASP A 127 -15.51 11.16 -0.76
CA ASP A 127 -14.75 12.36 -0.37
C ASP A 127 -13.40 12.03 0.27
N ALA A 128 -13.10 10.74 0.49
CA ALA A 128 -11.80 10.32 0.99
C ALA A 128 -10.75 10.41 -0.14
N PRO A 129 -9.50 10.79 0.21
CA PRO A 129 -8.39 10.68 -0.72
C PRO A 129 -8.21 9.25 -1.22
N MET A 130 -7.62 9.07 -2.41
CA MET A 130 -7.38 7.75 -2.98
C MET A 130 -6.75 6.81 -1.95
N LEU A 131 -7.36 5.63 -1.80
CA LEU A 131 -6.93 4.61 -0.86
C LEU A 131 -5.63 3.98 -1.35
N PHE A 132 -4.61 3.99 -0.50
CA PHE A 132 -3.30 3.43 -0.79
C PHE A 132 -2.63 2.86 0.47
N GLY A 133 -1.66 1.97 0.27
CA GLY A 133 -0.86 1.37 1.34
C GLY A 133 -1.72 0.55 2.30
N ASP A 134 -1.44 0.62 3.61
CA ASP A 134 -2.29 -0.03 4.60
C ASP A 134 -3.57 0.77 4.81
N VAL A 135 -4.71 0.17 4.46
CA VAL A 135 -6.06 0.69 4.63
C VAL A 135 -6.77 -0.12 5.69
N VAL A 136 -7.40 0.56 6.65
CA VAL A 136 -8.17 -0.08 7.71
C VAL A 136 -9.62 0.32 7.59
N VAL A 137 -10.47 -0.67 7.34
CA VAL A 137 -11.91 -0.49 7.11
C VAL A 137 -12.73 -1.37 8.05
N GLY A 138 -13.67 -0.78 8.76
CA GLY A 138 -14.73 -1.47 9.48
C GLY A 138 -15.94 -1.66 8.58
N ILE A 139 -16.55 -2.84 8.62
CA ILE A 139 -17.77 -3.13 7.88
C ILE A 139 -18.79 -3.67 8.88
N HIS A 140 -20.05 -3.24 8.73
CA HIS A 140 -21.19 -3.80 9.42
C HIS A 140 -21.99 -4.65 8.43
N TRP A 141 -22.23 -5.91 8.78
CA TRP A 141 -23.13 -6.80 8.02
C TRP A 141 -24.46 -6.87 8.75
N GLY A 142 -25.50 -6.43 8.06
CA GLY A 142 -26.88 -6.57 8.48
C GLY A 142 -27.33 -8.02 8.39
N GLY A 143 -28.19 -8.42 9.32
CA GLY A 143 -28.70 -9.77 9.40
C GLY A 143 -29.62 -9.99 10.59
N GLN A 144 -30.36 -11.10 10.56
CA GLN A 144 -31.28 -11.48 11.62
C GLN A 144 -30.50 -11.72 12.92
N GLY A 145 -30.80 -10.96 13.98
CA GLY A 145 -30.09 -11.04 15.26
C GLY A 145 -29.16 -9.86 15.62
N GLY A 146 -29.26 -8.72 14.94
CA GLY A 146 -28.57 -7.49 15.34
C GLY A 146 -27.24 -7.23 14.64
N GLY A 147 -27.00 -7.90 13.50
CA GLY A 147 -25.83 -7.69 12.65
C GLY A 147 -24.49 -8.12 13.28
N ARG A 148 -23.44 -8.13 12.46
CA ARG A 148 -22.07 -8.44 12.88
C ARG A 148 -21.11 -7.36 12.40
N ASN A 149 -19.99 -7.20 13.09
CA ASN A 149 -18.96 -6.21 12.77
C ASN A 149 -17.58 -6.83 12.69
N ALA A 150 -16.75 -6.31 11.81
CA ALA A 150 -15.39 -6.74 11.58
C ALA A 150 -14.60 -5.60 10.96
N ILE A 151 -13.31 -5.59 11.25
CA ILE A 151 -12.36 -4.63 10.75
C ILE A 151 -11.33 -5.41 9.94
N TYR A 152 -11.06 -4.94 8.73
CA TYR A 152 -10.06 -5.47 7.83
C TYR A 152 -8.95 -4.46 7.67
N LYS A 153 -7.72 -4.97 7.69
CA LYS A 153 -6.52 -4.27 7.23
C LYS A 153 -6.18 -4.82 5.84
N ILE A 154 -6.16 -3.95 4.85
CA ILE A 154 -5.92 -4.29 3.44
C ILE A 154 -4.68 -3.53 2.98
N HIS A 155 -3.76 -4.21 2.31
CA HIS A 155 -2.62 -3.54 1.68
C HIS A 155 -2.94 -3.28 0.20
N LEU A 156 -2.81 -2.02 -0.23
CA LEU A 156 -3.07 -1.59 -1.59
C LEU A 156 -1.79 -1.07 -2.24
N ASP A 157 -1.24 -1.85 -3.17
CA ASP A 157 -0.06 -1.47 -3.96
C ASP A 157 -0.38 -0.46 -5.07
N THR A 158 -1.66 -0.29 -5.40
CA THR A 158 -2.14 0.63 -6.44
C THR A 158 -3.27 1.48 -5.86
N PRO A 159 -3.20 2.82 -6.03
CA PRO A 159 -4.25 3.71 -5.54
C PRO A 159 -5.62 3.34 -6.13
N THR A 160 -6.65 3.26 -5.29
CA THR A 160 -8.04 2.98 -5.71
C THR A 160 -9.04 3.87 -4.98
N SER A 161 -10.20 4.12 -5.59
CA SER A 161 -11.33 4.85 -5.00
C SER A 161 -12.41 3.95 -4.40
N SER A 162 -12.27 2.63 -4.55
CA SER A 162 -13.23 1.67 -4.02
C SER A 162 -12.61 0.34 -3.60
N LEU A 163 -13.24 -0.29 -2.62
CA LEU A 163 -12.95 -1.65 -2.15
C LEU A 163 -14.13 -2.57 -2.47
N THR A 164 -13.85 -3.82 -2.82
CA THR A 164 -14.90 -4.81 -3.09
C THR A 164 -15.05 -5.75 -1.89
N ILE A 165 -16.29 -6.00 -1.47
CA ILE A 165 -16.64 -7.04 -0.50
C ILE A 165 -16.98 -8.31 -1.27
N LEU A 166 -16.32 -9.40 -0.92
CA LEU A 166 -16.59 -10.73 -1.46
C LEU A 166 -17.60 -11.46 -0.57
N GLY A 167 -18.81 -11.60 -1.08
CA GLY A 167 -19.84 -12.45 -0.49
C GLY A 167 -20.78 -11.75 0.50
N GLN A 168 -21.79 -12.52 0.94
CA GLN A 168 -22.80 -12.13 1.93
C GLN A 168 -22.62 -12.89 3.24
N ASN A 169 -21.40 -13.28 3.58
CA ASN A 169 -21.14 -13.96 4.84
C ASN A 169 -20.68 -12.91 5.85
N PRO A 170 -21.40 -12.69 6.96
CA PRO A 170 -22.61 -13.38 7.45
C PRO A 170 -23.94 -12.75 7.00
N GLY A 171 -23.93 -11.65 6.25
CA GLY A 171 -25.13 -11.04 5.67
C GLY A 171 -24.81 -9.96 4.63
N GLY A 172 -25.78 -9.10 4.30
CA GLY A 172 -25.55 -7.94 3.43
C GLY A 172 -24.90 -6.79 4.19
N SER A 173 -23.92 -6.10 3.59
CA SER A 173 -23.33 -4.89 4.18
C SER A 173 -24.41 -3.83 4.45
N SER A 174 -24.35 -3.13 5.59
CA SER A 174 -25.30 -2.05 5.92
C SER A 174 -24.58 -0.72 6.12
N ASP A 175 -23.40 -0.77 6.71
CA ASP A 175 -22.54 0.40 6.94
C ASP A 175 -21.08 0.00 6.77
N ALA A 176 -20.22 0.98 6.46
CA ALA A 176 -18.79 0.82 6.48
C ALA A 176 -18.11 2.10 7.00
N THR A 177 -16.96 1.96 7.63
CA THR A 177 -16.18 3.10 8.13
C THR A 177 -14.71 2.91 7.79
N LEU A 178 -14.12 3.90 7.14
CA LEU A 178 -12.70 4.00 6.87
C LEU A 178 -12.02 4.61 8.09
N PHE A 179 -11.17 3.85 8.79
CA PHE A 179 -10.41 4.35 9.94
C PHE A 179 -9.12 5.06 9.52
N GLY A 180 -8.59 4.70 8.37
CA GLY A 180 -7.39 5.32 7.83
C GLY A 180 -6.86 4.60 6.60
N SER A 181 -6.01 5.30 5.88
CA SER A 181 -5.20 4.79 4.77
C SER A 181 -3.81 5.36 4.93
N THR A 182 -2.80 4.54 4.67
CA THR A 182 -1.42 5.01 4.56
C THR A 182 -1.30 5.79 3.26
N GLN A 183 -1.60 7.08 3.34
CA GLN A 183 -1.37 7.97 2.22
C GLN A 183 0.14 7.99 1.96
N LEU A 184 0.54 7.81 0.70
CA LEU A 184 1.86 8.29 0.30
C LEU A 184 1.90 9.75 0.70
N ALA A 185 2.93 10.14 1.44
CA ALA A 185 3.24 11.55 1.62
C ALA A 185 3.51 12.10 0.22
N VAL A 186 2.47 12.59 -0.44
CA VAL A 186 2.62 13.38 -1.65
C VAL A 186 3.41 14.60 -1.17
N PRO A 187 4.61 14.85 -1.73
CA PRO A 187 5.38 16.01 -1.32
C PRO A 187 4.46 17.22 -1.41
N GLU A 188 4.37 17.99 -0.33
CA GLU A 188 3.52 19.18 -0.30
C GLU A 188 3.89 20.10 -1.48
N PRO A 189 2.98 20.94 -1.98
CA PRO A 189 3.27 21.85 -3.10
C PRO A 189 4.56 22.66 -2.90
N GLU A 190 4.94 22.94 -1.65
CA GLU A 190 6.21 23.57 -1.31
C GLU A 190 7.43 22.68 -1.64
N SER A 191 7.35 21.38 -1.38
CA SER A 191 8.40 20.41 -1.72
C SER A 191 8.60 20.32 -3.23
N TRP A 192 7.52 20.33 -4.01
CA TRP A 192 7.61 20.40 -5.47
C TRP A 192 8.22 21.72 -5.93
N THR A 193 7.84 22.82 -5.30
CA THR A 193 8.38 24.14 -5.60
C THR A 193 9.88 24.22 -5.31
N LEU A 194 10.34 23.62 -4.21
CA LEU A 194 11.76 23.52 -3.87
C LEU A 194 12.53 22.64 -4.86
N LEU A 195 11.95 21.50 -5.26
CA LEU A 195 12.55 20.63 -6.28
C LEU A 195 12.70 21.36 -7.62
N VAL A 196 11.61 21.95 -8.13
CA VAL A 196 11.60 22.69 -9.40
C VAL A 196 12.50 23.92 -9.31
N GLY A 197 12.45 24.66 -8.19
CA GLY A 197 13.32 25.80 -7.92
C GLY A 197 14.79 25.41 -7.91
N GLY A 198 15.14 24.26 -7.32
CA GLY A 198 16.49 23.71 -7.32
C GLY A 198 17.00 23.41 -8.73
N PHE A 199 16.18 22.76 -9.56
CA PHE A 199 16.52 22.50 -10.97
C PHE A 199 16.65 23.79 -11.78
N ALA A 200 15.77 24.76 -11.58
CA ALA A 200 15.83 26.06 -12.25
C ALA A 200 17.11 26.83 -11.89
N ALA A 201 17.48 26.84 -10.61
CA ALA A 201 18.71 27.47 -10.13
C ALA A 201 19.95 26.81 -10.76
N ALA A 202 20.05 25.48 -10.72
CA ALA A 202 21.14 24.72 -11.32
C ALA A 202 21.27 25.01 -12.83
N GLY A 203 20.15 25.00 -13.56
CA GLY A 203 20.10 25.38 -14.97
C GLY A 203 20.58 26.81 -15.24
N GLY A 204 20.18 27.76 -14.39
CA GLY A 204 20.62 29.15 -14.44
C GLY A 204 22.13 29.31 -14.26
N PHE A 205 22.74 28.62 -13.30
CA PHE A 205 24.19 28.64 -13.08
C PHE A 205 24.96 28.07 -14.28
N MET A 206 24.50 26.95 -14.85
CA MET A 206 25.14 26.34 -16.04
C MET A 206 25.10 27.26 -17.26
N ARG A 207 23.97 27.93 -17.52
CA ARG A 207 23.83 28.88 -18.64
C ARG A 207 24.76 30.08 -18.49
N ARG A 208 24.90 30.63 -17.28
CA ARG A 208 25.82 31.75 -17.01
C ARG A 208 27.28 31.36 -17.22
N ARG A 209 27.68 30.15 -16.81
CA ARG A 209 29.06 29.66 -17.02
C ARG A 209 29.38 29.48 -18.50
N LYS A 210 28.45 28.91 -19.28
CA LYS A 210 28.63 28.74 -20.73
C LYS A 210 28.81 30.08 -21.45
N ALA A 211 28.02 31.10 -21.09
CA ALA A 211 28.13 32.45 -21.65
C ALA A 211 29.47 33.12 -21.31
N ARG A 212 30.02 32.90 -20.11
CA ARG A 212 31.37 33.39 -19.75
C ARG A 212 32.47 32.71 -20.56
N ILE A 213 32.43 31.38 -20.70
CA ILE A 213 33.44 30.63 -21.46
C ILE A 213 33.43 31.05 -22.94
N ALA A 214 32.25 31.17 -23.55
CA ALA A 214 32.11 31.59 -24.95
C ALA A 214 32.67 32.99 -25.23
N ARG A 215 32.63 33.91 -24.23
CA ARG A 215 33.22 35.25 -24.34
C ARG A 215 34.73 35.30 -24.16
N LEU A 216 35.33 34.28 -23.54
CA LEU A 216 36.78 34.18 -23.36
C LEU A 216 37.47 33.46 -24.54
N SER A 217 36.69 32.73 -25.34
CA SER A 217 37.16 32.04 -26.54
C SER A 217 36.97 32.84 -27.84
N ALA A 218 36.47 34.07 -27.75
CA ALA A 218 36.28 35.00 -28.87
C ALA A 218 37.23 36.19 -28.69
#